data_AF-A0A351MUW0-F1
#
_entry.id   AF-A0A351MUW0-F1
#
_cell.length_a   1.000
_cell.length_b   1.000
_cell.length_c   1.000
_cell.angle_alpha   90.00
_cell.angle_beta   90.00
_cell.angle_gamma   90.00
#
_symmetry.space_group_name_H-M   'P 1'
#
loop_
_entity.id
_entity.type
_entity.pdbx_description
1 polymer ?
#
loop_
_entity_poly.entity_id
_entity_poly.type
_entity_poly.pdbx_seq_one_letter_code
_entity_poly.pdbx_strand_id
1 'polypeptide(L)' 'MNTANWIPDLFMKRVESRGDWTLFHSNQVPDLHETFGAEFERRYEAYEQMAREGKIFGKVIPALEMWKKMLSML' A
#
# COMPACT_ATOMS: atom_id res chain seq x y z
N MET A 1 -22.17 10.75 4.55
CA MET A 1 -21.57 9.46 4.14
C MET A 1 -20.40 9.20 5.07
N ASN A 2 -20.39 8.08 5.78
CA ASN A 2 -19.27 7.73 6.66
C ASN A 2 -18.16 7.08 5.82
N THR A 3 -16.91 7.25 6.21
CA THR A 3 -15.75 6.65 5.54
C THR A 3 -14.89 5.93 6.56
N ALA A 4 -14.19 4.89 6.11
CA ALA A 4 -13.26 4.11 6.91
C ALA A 4 -12.09 3.63 6.02
N ASN A 5 -10.90 3.51 6.61
CA ASN A 5 -9.73 2.95 5.93
C ASN A 5 -9.63 1.45 6.19
N TRP A 6 -9.45 0.66 5.13
CA TRP A 6 -9.05 -0.74 5.24
C TRP A 6 -7.52 -0.81 5.18
N ILE A 7 -6.88 -1.09 6.32
CA ILE A 7 -5.43 -0.97 6.47
C ILE A 7 -4.82 -2.39 6.62
N PRO A 8 -3.95 -2.83 5.69
CA PRO A 8 -3.26 -4.10 5.82
C PRO A 8 -2.13 -4.02 6.86
N ASP A 9 -1.84 -5.14 7.53
CA ASP A 9 -0.76 -5.23 8.53
C ASP A 9 0.60 -4.76 7.99
N LEU A 10 0.88 -5.05 6.71
CA LEU A 10 2.09 -4.60 6.04
C LEU A 10 2.27 -3.08 6.10
N PHE A 11 1.19 -2.31 5.93
CA PHE A 11 1.26 -0.85 6.01
C PHE A 11 1.74 -0.41 7.40
N MET A 12 1.21 -1.01 8.47
CA MET A 12 1.62 -0.70 9.84
C MET A 12 3.07 -1.07 10.11
N LYS A 13 3.52 -2.25 9.64
CA LYS A 13 4.94 -2.65 9.69
C LYS A 13 5.84 -1.61 9.01
N ARG A 14 5.43 -1.07 7.86
CA ARG A 14 6.17 -0.04 7.12
C ARG A 14 6.14 1.32 7.83
N VAL A 15 5.06 1.69 8.50
CA VAL A 15 5.00 2.90 9.34
C VAL A 15 6.00 2.79 10.49
N GLU A 16 6.01 1.67 11.22
CA GLU A 16 6.92 1.43 12.35
C GLU A 16 8.39 1.44 11.91
N SER A 17 8.69 0.78 10.78
CA SER A 17 10.05 0.72 10.23
C SER A 17 10.48 2.00 9.51
N ARG A 18 9.63 3.04 9.45
CA ARG A 18 9.83 4.25 8.63
C ARG A 18 10.16 3.95 7.16
N GLY A 19 9.53 2.90 6.63
CA GLY A 19 9.65 2.49 5.25
C GLY A 19 8.75 3.29 4.31
N ASP A 20 8.85 2.95 3.03
CA ASP A 20 8.01 3.47 1.97
C ASP A 20 6.74 2.64 1.78
N TRP A 21 5.75 3.26 1.15
CA TRP A 21 4.50 2.67 0.71
C TRP A 21 4.22 3.05 -0.73
N THR A 22 3.85 2.07 -1.56
CA THR A 22 3.53 2.27 -2.97
C THR A 22 2.01 2.34 -3.18
N LEU A 23 1.55 3.39 -3.85
CA LEU A 23 0.17 3.53 -4.31
C LEU A 23 0.06 3.01 -5.74
N PHE A 24 -0.89 2.09 -5.98
CA PHE A 24 -1.15 1.49 -7.28
C PHE A 24 -2.48 1.98 -7.88
N HIS A 25 -2.64 1.83 -9.19
CA HIS A 25 -3.97 1.82 -9.81
C HIS A 25 -4.60 0.43 -9.67
N SER A 26 -5.81 0.35 -9.13
CA SER A 26 -6.48 -0.93 -8.84
C SER A 26 -6.65 -1.83 -10.06
N ASN A 27 -6.83 -1.26 -11.26
CA ASN A 27 -6.93 -2.01 -12.51
C ASN A 27 -5.63 -2.72 -12.93
N GLN A 28 -4.48 -2.33 -12.38
CA GLN A 28 -3.18 -2.97 -12.64
C GLN A 28 -2.79 -3.98 -11.55
N VAL A 29 -3.53 -4.00 -10.43
CA VAL A 29 -3.36 -4.92 -9.29
C VAL A 29 -4.70 -5.55 -8.87
N PRO A 30 -5.44 -6.19 -9.80
CA PRO A 30 -6.84 -6.53 -9.59
C PRO A 30 -7.07 -7.59 -8.52
N ASP A 31 -6.08 -8.44 -8.21
CA ASP A 31 -6.18 -9.53 -7.24
C ASP A 31 -5.83 -9.09 -5.80
N LEU A 32 -5.14 -7.96 -5.64
CA LEU A 32 -4.56 -7.55 -4.36
C LEU A 32 -5.63 -7.41 -3.25
N HIS A 33 -6.83 -6.93 -3.61
CA HIS A 33 -7.95 -6.73 -2.68
C HIS A 33 -8.64 -8.04 -2.23
N GLU A 34 -8.38 -9.16 -2.92
CA GLU A 34 -8.89 -10.48 -2.55
C GLU A 34 -7.93 -11.24 -1.62
N THR A 35 -6.72 -10.69 -1.40
CA THR A 35 -5.65 -11.31 -0.61
C THR A 35 -5.49 -10.66 0.76
N PHE A 36 -4.95 -11.42 1.72
CA PHE A 36 -4.69 -10.96 3.08
C PHE A 36 -3.48 -11.69 3.69
N GLY A 37 -2.96 -11.17 4.80
CA GLY A 37 -1.81 -11.75 5.50
C GLY A 37 -0.58 -11.91 4.62
N ALA A 38 0.09 -13.07 4.74
CA ALA A 38 1.33 -13.34 4.01
C ALA A 38 1.19 -13.34 2.48
N GLU A 39 0.02 -13.74 1.95
CA GLU A 39 -0.20 -13.72 0.50
C GLU A 39 -0.34 -12.29 -0.03
N PHE A 40 -1.01 -11.42 0.72
CA PHE A 40 -1.06 -9.99 0.40
C PHE A 40 0.36 -9.40 0.39
N GLU A 41 1.18 -9.68 1.40
CA GLU A 41 2.56 -9.16 1.48
C GLU A 41 3.38 -9.58 0.27
N ARG A 42 3.36 -10.87 -0.08
CA ARG A 42 4.08 -11.42 -1.23
C ARG A 42 3.63 -10.79 -2.55
N ARG A 43 2.31 -10.64 -2.75
CA ARG A 43 1.73 -10.03 -3.97
C ARG A 43 2.07 -8.55 -4.06
N TYR A 44 1.92 -7.83 -2.96
CA TYR A 44 2.21 -6.41 -2.86
C TYR A 44 3.66 -6.12 -3.26
N GLU A 45 4.61 -6.83 -2.67
CA GLU A 45 6.05 -6.66 -2.97
C GLU A 45 6.40 -7.01 -4.42
N ALA A 46 5.75 -8.03 -5.00
CA ALA A 46 5.90 -8.34 -6.42
C ALA A 46 5.41 -7.19 -7.31
N TYR A 47 4.30 -6.54 -6.97
CA TYR A 47 3.81 -5.37 -7.68
C TYR A 47 4.70 -4.14 -7.49
N GLU A 48 5.28 -3.94 -6.30
CA GLU A 48 6.28 -2.89 -6.10
C GLU A 48 7.47 -3.08 -7.03
N GLN A 49 7.94 -4.32 -7.21
CA GLN A 49 9.02 -4.63 -8.14
C GLN A 49 8.62 -4.34 -9.59
N MET A 50 7.41 -4.75 -10.01
CA MET A 50 6.89 -4.44 -11.35
C MET A 50 6.77 -2.92 -11.59
N ALA A 51 6.39 -2.15 -10.58
CA ALA A 51 6.33 -0.70 -10.65
C ALA A 51 7.73 -0.07 -10.80
N ARG A 52 8.73 -0.57 -10.05
CA ARG A 52 10.14 -0.15 -10.19
C ARG A 52 10.70 -0.42 -11.58
N GLU A 53 10.26 -1.51 -12.20
CA GLU A 53 10.60 -1.89 -13.58
C GLU A 53 9.82 -1.09 -14.64
N GLY A 54 8.89 -0.21 -14.23
CA GLY A 54 8.06 0.59 -15.14
C GLY A 54 6.97 -0.21 -15.88
N LYS A 55 6.69 -1.45 -15.46
CA LYS A 55 5.66 -2.30 -16.08
C LYS A 55 4.25 -1.90 -15.69
N ILE A 56 4.08 -1.34 -14.50
CA ILE A 56 2.81 -0.80 -13.98
C ILE A 56 3.06 0.55 -13.30
N PHE A 57 2.00 1.30 -13.05
CA PHE A 57 2.08 2.52 -12.26
C PHE A 57 2.31 2.20 -10.78
N GLY A 58 3.26 2.89 -10.15
CA GLY A 58 3.43 2.89 -8.71
C GLY A 58 3.97 4.23 -8.24
N LYS A 59 3.24 4.89 -7.33
CA LYS A 59 3.69 6.12 -6.67
C LYS A 59 4.19 5.78 -5.27
N VAL A 60 5.50 5.91 -5.07
CA VAL A 60 6.14 5.68 -3.77
C VAL A 60 6.00 6.93 -2.90
N ILE A 61 5.58 6.74 -1.65
CA ILE A 61 5.51 7.78 -0.62
C ILE A 61 6.00 7.21 0.72
N PRO A 62 6.54 8.04 1.64
CA PRO A 62 6.86 7.56 2.97
C PRO A 62 5.60 7.11 3.71
N ALA A 63 5.60 5.90 4.29
CA ALA A 63 4.44 5.33 4.97
C ALA A 63 3.98 6.21 6.15
N LEU A 64 4.94 6.78 6.88
CA LEU A 64 4.68 7.68 8.00
C LEU A 64 3.91 8.94 7.58
N GLU A 65 4.22 9.51 6.41
CA GLU A 65 3.54 10.71 5.91
C GLU A 65 2.11 10.39 5.47
N MET A 66 1.89 9.22 4.87
CA MET A 66 0.54 8.73 4.58
C MET A 66 -0.27 8.55 5.87
N TRP A 67 0.33 7.93 6.90
CA TRP A 67 -0.32 7.72 8.18
C TRP A 67 -0.72 9.03 8.88
N LYS A 68 0.20 10.01 8.94
CA LYS A 68 -0.10 11.35 9.48
C LYS A 68 -1.27 12.00 8.75
N LYS A 69 -1.32 11.88 7.42
CA LYS A 69 -2.42 12.42 6.61
C LYS A 69 -3.75 11.73 6.90
N MET A 70 -3.76 10.42 7.12
CA MET A 70 -4.98 9.69 7.51
C MET A 70 -5.50 10.20 8.86
N LEU A 71 -4.62 10.42 9.84
CA LEU A 71 -4.99 10.91 11.17
C LEU A 71 -5.42 12.38 11.18
N SER A 72 -4.91 13.21 10.27
CA SER A 72 -5.27 14.63 10.21
C SER A 72 -6.64 14.90 9.57
N MET A 73 -7.26 13.88 8.97
CA MET A 73 -8.60 14.00 8.35
C MET A 73 -9.74 13.65 9.30
N LEU A 74 -9.46 13.64 10.62
CA LEU A 74 -10.45 13.52 11.69
C LEU A 74 -11.16 14.84 11.97
#